data_AF-A0A7S2RKU6-F1
#
_entry.id   AF-A0A7S2RKU6-F1
#
_cell.length_a   1.000
_cell.length_b   1.000
_cell.length_c   1.000
_cell.angle_alpha   90.00
_cell.angle_beta   90.00
_cell.angle_gamma   90.00
#
_symmetry.space_group_name_H-M   'P 1'
#
loop_
_entity.id
_entity.type
_entity.pdbx_description
1 polymer ?
#
loop_
_entity_poly.entity_id
_entity_poly.type
_entity_poly.pdbx_seq_one_letter_code
_entity_poly.pdbx_strand_id
1 'polypeptide(L)'
;KPFSRGHNPANYMLEVIGAGVACTSTTAPDYVAAYNASQLATSNQIEIDRMIAEDQKTMDFIQFKSKRATSYITQQKALLRKYFVSFWRAPNYSFARMVVFAVMGVLFGFTFFNKRLDTSQTLQSFLGLLFLSTMFVGFMNINTTVPMLISERASFYRERAANMYGILPYVITYAVAEIPYQIVCSLVFMTIWYTILGLYPSISVFFWFWWVFFLFLSGCTAMGHWLAVLLPNEQVASVAAGLIATVFGIFAGFVIAAKDVHGFWTFMVYLSPYRYAFS
;
A
#
# COMPACT_ATOMS: atom_id res chain seq x y z
N LYS A 1 -39.33 5.49 -33.06
CA LYS A 1 -39.91 4.23 -33.60
C LYS A 1 -41.01 3.77 -32.65
N PRO A 2 -42.11 3.16 -33.10
CA PRO A 2 -43.10 2.53 -32.22
C PRO A 2 -42.63 1.15 -31.74
N PHE A 3 -43.15 0.69 -30.59
CA PHE A 3 -42.79 -0.59 -29.99
C PHE A 3 -43.36 -1.78 -30.79
N SER A 4 -42.55 -2.81 -31.04
CA SER A 4 -42.94 -4.01 -31.79
C SER A 4 -43.19 -5.22 -30.88
N ARG A 5 -44.19 -6.05 -31.21
CA ARG A 5 -44.48 -7.30 -30.49
C ARG A 5 -43.30 -8.28 -30.59
N GLY A 6 -42.83 -8.77 -29.45
CA GLY A 6 -41.68 -9.70 -29.35
C GLY A 6 -40.35 -9.01 -29.05
N HIS A 7 -40.30 -7.69 -29.02
CA HIS A 7 -39.11 -6.94 -28.63
C HIS A 7 -39.09 -6.68 -27.11
N ASN A 8 -37.92 -6.76 -26.48
CA ASN A 8 -37.82 -6.54 -25.03
C ASN A 8 -38.07 -5.05 -24.71
N PRO A 9 -39.09 -4.71 -23.89
CA PRO A 9 -39.41 -3.33 -23.55
C PRO A 9 -38.24 -2.53 -22.95
N ALA A 10 -37.36 -3.19 -22.18
CA ALA A 10 -36.19 -2.53 -21.58
C ALA A 10 -35.14 -2.15 -22.64
N ASN A 11 -34.84 -3.06 -23.57
CA ASN A 11 -33.91 -2.78 -24.67
C ASN A 11 -34.47 -1.72 -25.61
N TYR A 12 -35.77 -1.81 -25.93
CA TYR A 12 -36.46 -0.79 -26.71
C TYR A 12 -36.29 0.60 -26.11
N MET A 13 -36.48 0.72 -24.79
CA MET A 13 -36.34 2.01 -24.12
C MET A 13 -34.91 2.55 -24.20
N LEU A 14 -33.88 1.71 -24.02
CA LEU A 14 -32.47 2.09 -24.17
C LEU A 14 -32.13 2.56 -25.59
N GLU A 15 -32.71 1.92 -26.61
CA GLU A 15 -32.55 2.31 -28.02
C GLU A 15 -33.23 3.65 -28.33
N VAL A 16 -34.43 3.88 -27.77
CA VAL A 16 -35.23 5.09 -28.02
C VAL A 16 -34.65 6.32 -27.31
N ILE A 17 -34.15 6.19 -26.08
CA ILE A 17 -33.53 7.30 -25.33
C ILE A 17 -32.07 7.57 -25.73
N GLY A 18 -31.51 6.81 -26.68
CA GLY A 18 -30.16 7.02 -27.19
C GLY A 18 -29.04 6.58 -26.24
N ALA A 19 -29.34 5.74 -25.23
CA ALA A 19 -28.34 5.19 -24.30
C ALA A 19 -27.53 4.01 -24.90
N GLY A 20 -27.78 3.65 -26.17
CA GLY A 20 -27.10 2.59 -26.91
C GLY A 20 -26.06 3.08 -27.93
N VAL A 21 -25.26 2.15 -28.47
CA VAL A 21 -24.12 2.41 -29.39
C VAL A 21 -24.53 3.02 -30.75
N ALA A 22 -25.82 2.94 -31.10
CA ALA A 22 -26.35 3.43 -32.37
C ALA A 22 -27.06 4.79 -32.17
N CYS A 23 -26.28 5.84 -31.88
CA CYS A 23 -26.79 7.21 -31.87
C CYS A 23 -27.18 7.60 -33.30
N THR A 24 -28.43 7.33 -33.69
CA THR A 24 -28.89 7.36 -35.09
C THR A 24 -29.98 8.39 -35.36
N SER A 25 -30.36 9.23 -34.39
CA SER A 25 -31.37 10.26 -34.63
C SER A 25 -31.01 11.61 -34.00
N THR A 26 -30.59 12.55 -34.85
CA THR A 26 -30.55 14.01 -34.59
C THR A 26 -31.96 14.64 -34.45
N THR A 27 -33.03 13.85 -34.62
CA THR A 27 -34.44 14.23 -34.54
C THR A 27 -35.20 13.53 -33.41
N ALA A 28 -34.50 13.08 -32.36
CA ALA A 28 -35.17 12.53 -31.17
C ALA A 28 -35.96 13.65 -30.45
N PRO A 29 -37.25 13.43 -30.10
CA PRO A 29 -37.99 14.36 -29.27
C PRO A 29 -37.34 14.49 -27.89
N ASP A 30 -37.45 15.68 -27.28
CA ASP A 30 -36.97 15.89 -25.92
C ASP A 30 -37.86 15.13 -24.91
N TYR A 31 -37.43 13.93 -24.56
CA TYR A 31 -38.11 13.06 -23.61
C TYR A 31 -38.20 13.66 -22.21
N VAL A 32 -37.30 14.57 -21.84
CA VAL A 32 -37.35 15.26 -20.54
C VAL A 32 -38.49 16.27 -20.54
N ALA A 33 -38.60 17.09 -21.58
CA ALA A 33 -39.72 18.02 -21.74
C ALA A 33 -41.07 17.28 -21.82
N ALA A 34 -41.11 16.16 -22.57
CA ALA A 34 -42.32 15.35 -22.71
C ALA A 34 -42.75 14.69 -21.38
N TYR A 35 -41.81 14.20 -20.56
CA TYR A 35 -42.12 13.67 -19.23
C TYR A 35 -42.62 14.76 -18.30
N ASN A 36 -41.95 15.91 -18.24
CA ASN A 36 -42.33 17.03 -17.37
C ASN A 36 -43.71 17.61 -17.71
N ALA A 37 -44.13 17.56 -18.97
CA ALA A 37 -45.47 17.98 -19.40
C ALA A 37 -46.55 16.90 -19.19
N SER A 38 -46.17 15.67 -18.82
CA SER A 38 -47.10 14.55 -18.69
C SER A 38 -47.86 14.59 -17.37
N GLN A 39 -49.07 14.01 -17.36
CA GLN A 39 -49.84 13.81 -16.12
C GLN A 39 -49.09 12.93 -15.10
N LEU A 40 -48.25 11.99 -15.59
CA LEU A 40 -47.48 11.09 -14.74
C LEU A 40 -46.47 11.85 -13.88
N ALA A 41 -45.79 12.86 -14.44
CA ALA A 41 -44.87 13.69 -13.68
C ALA A 41 -45.62 14.48 -12.58
N THR A 42 -46.77 15.05 -12.89
CA THR A 42 -47.63 15.75 -11.91
C THR A 42 -48.09 14.79 -10.80
N SER A 43 -48.55 13.59 -11.14
CA SER A 43 -48.96 12.59 -10.15
C SER A 43 -47.80 12.13 -9.26
N ASN A 44 -46.61 11.89 -9.84
CA ASN A 44 -45.41 11.52 -9.08
C ASN A 44 -44.98 12.65 -8.13
N GLN A 45 -45.05 13.90 -8.57
CA GLN A 45 -44.70 15.05 -7.73
C GLN A 45 -45.66 15.19 -6.54
N ILE A 46 -46.97 15.06 -6.78
CA ILE A 46 -47.98 15.08 -5.71
C ILE A 46 -47.73 13.95 -4.70
N GLU A 47 -47.37 12.75 -5.17
CA GLU A 47 -47.08 11.62 -4.29
C GLU A 47 -45.79 11.83 -3.48
N ILE A 48 -44.75 12.41 -4.10
CA ILE A 48 -43.51 12.81 -3.39
C ILE A 48 -43.82 13.83 -2.31
N ASP A 49 -44.57 14.89 -2.64
CA ASP A 49 -44.92 15.96 -1.69
C ASP A 49 -45.79 15.41 -0.55
N ARG A 50 -46.70 14.47 -0.86
CA ARG A 50 -47.48 13.74 0.14
C ARG A 50 -46.59 12.92 1.05
N MET A 51 -45.65 12.14 0.51
CA MET A 51 -44.71 11.34 1.30
C MET A 51 -43.87 12.24 2.21
N ILE A 52 -43.37 13.38 1.73
CA ILE A 52 -42.61 14.35 2.55
C ILE A 52 -43.48 14.91 3.69
N ALA A 53 -44.72 15.30 3.40
CA ALA A 53 -45.64 15.84 4.39
C ALA A 53 -46.09 14.80 5.43
N GLU A 54 -46.20 13.53 5.03
CA GLU A 54 -46.49 12.40 5.91
C GLU A 54 -45.27 12.05 6.79
N ASP A 55 -44.07 12.03 6.21
CA ASP A 55 -42.82 11.75 6.92
C ASP A 55 -42.53 12.82 8.00
N GLN A 56 -42.79 14.10 7.70
CA GLN A 56 -42.69 15.20 8.68
C GLN A 56 -43.64 15.07 9.88
N LYS A 57 -44.77 14.36 9.74
CA LYS A 57 -45.75 14.17 10.82
C LYS A 57 -45.52 12.90 11.62
N THR A 58 -44.83 11.91 11.05
CA THR A 58 -44.85 10.53 11.54
C THR A 58 -43.55 10.07 12.19
N MET A 59 -42.41 10.73 11.95
CA MET A 59 -41.11 10.16 12.33
C MET A 59 -40.32 11.00 13.35
N ASP A 60 -40.13 10.40 14.52
CA ASP A 60 -38.91 10.55 15.31
C ASP A 60 -37.77 10.01 14.41
N PHE A 61 -37.03 10.90 13.74
CA PHE A 61 -36.00 10.50 12.77
C PHE A 61 -35.12 9.40 13.37
N ILE A 62 -34.91 8.28 12.66
CA ILE A 62 -33.91 7.27 13.05
C ILE A 62 -32.53 7.92 12.91
N GLN A 63 -32.12 8.66 13.93
CA GLN A 63 -30.83 9.33 13.97
C GLN A 63 -29.79 8.28 14.33
N PHE A 64 -29.02 7.86 13.34
CA PHE A 64 -27.85 7.04 13.59
C PHE A 64 -26.82 7.87 14.35
N LYS A 65 -26.57 7.49 15.61
CA LYS A 65 -25.58 8.14 16.48
C LYS A 65 -24.16 8.12 15.88
N SER A 66 -23.88 7.23 14.94
CA SER A 66 -22.58 7.11 14.30
C SER A 66 -22.71 6.70 12.83
N LYS A 67 -21.76 7.18 12.02
CA LYS A 67 -21.61 6.82 10.60
C LYS A 67 -21.39 5.32 10.35
N ARG A 68 -20.96 4.56 11.35
CA ARG A 68 -20.68 3.11 11.23
C ARG A 68 -21.45 2.32 12.29
N ALA A 69 -21.82 1.09 11.96
CA ALA A 69 -22.59 0.23 12.85
C ALA A 69 -21.80 -0.30 14.06
N THR A 70 -20.48 -0.44 13.93
CA THR A 70 -19.61 -1.11 14.93
C THR A 70 -18.62 -0.16 15.58
N SER A 71 -18.17 -0.51 16.79
CA SER A 71 -17.11 0.23 17.49
C SER A 71 -15.73 0.03 16.83
N TYR A 72 -14.80 0.94 17.14
CA TYR A 72 -13.43 0.92 16.61
C TYR A 72 -12.70 -0.42 16.89
N ILE A 73 -12.83 -0.95 18.10
CA ILE A 73 -12.14 -2.17 18.52
C ILE A 73 -12.67 -3.38 17.76
N THR A 74 -13.97 -3.45 17.54
CA THR A 74 -14.58 -4.54 16.77
C THR A 74 -14.12 -4.50 15.31
N GLN A 75 -14.03 -3.30 14.71
CA GLN A 75 -13.46 -3.13 13.37
C GLN A 75 -12.01 -3.60 13.32
N GLN A 76 -11.19 -3.18 14.28
CA GLN A 76 -9.77 -3.56 14.37
C GLN A 76 -9.59 -5.08 14.48
N LYS A 77 -10.33 -5.75 15.36
CA LYS A 77 -10.25 -7.21 15.55
C LYS A 77 -10.65 -7.98 14.28
N ALA A 78 -11.72 -7.54 13.62
CA ALA A 78 -12.20 -8.17 12.38
C ALA A 78 -11.18 -8.00 11.25
N LEU A 79 -10.64 -6.79 11.08
CA LEU A 79 -9.59 -6.53 10.09
C LEU A 79 -8.33 -7.33 10.40
N LEU A 80 -7.95 -7.45 11.68
CA LEU A 80 -6.72 -8.14 12.07
C LEU A 80 -6.78 -9.60 11.68
N ARG A 81 -7.92 -10.25 11.95
CA ARG A 81 -8.19 -11.60 11.48
C ARG A 81 -8.14 -11.69 9.95
N LYS A 82 -8.77 -10.75 9.23
CA LYS A 82 -8.77 -10.70 7.76
C LYS A 82 -7.34 -10.63 7.21
N TYR A 83 -6.52 -9.70 7.68
CA TYR A 83 -5.17 -9.49 7.15
C TYR A 83 -4.22 -10.62 7.54
N PHE A 84 -4.25 -11.13 8.77
CA PHE A 84 -3.43 -12.29 9.12
C PHE A 84 -3.72 -13.50 8.23
N VAL A 85 -5.00 -13.79 7.97
CA VAL A 85 -5.40 -14.87 7.08
C VAL A 85 -5.01 -14.57 5.64
N SER A 86 -5.15 -13.32 5.17
CA SER A 86 -4.76 -12.92 3.81
C SER A 86 -3.27 -13.11 3.58
N PHE A 87 -2.42 -12.57 4.46
CA PHE A 87 -0.96 -12.71 4.37
C PHE A 87 -0.51 -14.18 4.48
N TRP A 88 -1.19 -14.98 5.30
CA TRP A 88 -0.89 -16.41 5.43
C TRP A 88 -1.27 -17.19 4.16
N ARG A 89 -2.40 -16.85 3.53
CA ARG A 89 -2.89 -17.48 2.29
C ARG A 89 -2.23 -16.93 1.02
N ALA A 90 -1.37 -15.92 1.14
CA ALA A 90 -0.58 -15.36 0.05
C ALA A 90 0.89 -15.81 0.12
N PRO A 91 1.20 -17.11 -0.10
CA PRO A 91 2.57 -17.62 0.00
C PRO A 91 3.50 -16.96 -1.02
N ASN A 92 2.98 -16.59 -2.20
CA ASN A 92 3.78 -15.90 -3.22
C ASN A 92 4.39 -14.60 -2.71
N TYR A 93 3.74 -13.90 -1.79
CA TYR A 93 4.29 -12.70 -1.18
C TYR A 93 5.26 -13.06 -0.04
N SER A 94 4.76 -13.77 0.96
CA SER A 94 5.51 -14.00 2.22
C SER A 94 6.69 -14.97 2.06
N PHE A 95 6.49 -16.08 1.34
CA PHE A 95 7.51 -17.11 1.15
C PHE A 95 8.55 -16.69 0.12
N ALA A 96 8.13 -16.12 -1.02
CA ALA A 96 9.09 -15.65 -2.02
C ALA A 96 9.99 -14.54 -1.46
N ARG A 97 9.44 -13.61 -0.67
CA ARG A 97 10.23 -12.59 0.03
C ARG A 97 11.28 -13.21 0.95
N MET A 98 10.91 -14.23 1.73
CA MET A 98 11.85 -14.93 2.60
C MET A 98 12.98 -15.62 1.82
N VAL A 99 12.65 -16.28 0.70
CA VAL A 99 13.65 -16.93 -0.16
C VAL A 99 14.60 -15.90 -0.78
N VAL A 100 14.08 -14.78 -1.29
CA VAL A 100 14.91 -13.69 -1.83
C VAL A 100 15.85 -13.14 -0.76
N PHE A 101 15.36 -12.92 0.46
CA PHE A 101 16.20 -12.45 1.57
C PHE A 101 17.29 -13.48 1.93
N ALA A 102 16.97 -14.76 1.95
CA ALA A 102 17.97 -15.81 2.19
C ALA A 102 19.06 -15.80 1.08
N VAL A 103 18.65 -15.78 -0.19
CA VAL A 103 19.58 -15.74 -1.34
C VAL A 103 20.45 -14.49 -1.30
N MET A 104 19.89 -13.32 -0.95
CA MET A 104 20.67 -12.09 -0.83
C MET A 104 21.65 -12.13 0.35
N GLY A 105 21.25 -12.70 1.47
CA GLY A 105 22.13 -12.91 2.62
C GLY A 105 23.33 -13.80 2.25
N VAL A 106 23.08 -14.88 1.50
CA VAL A 106 24.10 -15.75 0.93
C VAL A 106 25.00 -14.98 -0.03
N LEU A 107 24.42 -14.33 -1.04
CA LEU A 107 25.16 -13.62 -2.09
C LEU A 107 26.09 -12.57 -1.51
N PHE A 108 25.57 -11.66 -0.68
CA PHE A 108 26.39 -10.61 -0.06
C PHE A 108 27.36 -11.18 0.97
N GLY A 109 26.97 -12.18 1.76
CA GLY A 109 27.87 -12.82 2.72
C GLY A 109 29.08 -13.45 2.03
N PHE A 110 28.88 -14.16 0.92
CA PHE A 110 29.95 -14.86 0.21
C PHE A 110 31.00 -13.94 -0.40
N THR A 111 30.65 -12.70 -0.76
CA THR A 111 31.62 -11.74 -1.33
C THR A 111 32.83 -11.45 -0.44
N PHE A 112 32.67 -11.60 0.89
CA PHE A 112 33.71 -11.38 1.89
C PHE A 112 34.02 -12.63 2.72
N PHE A 113 33.68 -13.81 2.21
CA PHE A 113 33.94 -15.06 2.91
C PHE A 113 35.42 -15.21 3.26
N ASN A 114 35.69 -15.42 4.55
CA ASN A 114 37.02 -15.70 5.09
C ASN A 114 38.09 -14.61 4.87
N LYS A 115 37.69 -13.33 4.68
CA LYS A 115 38.63 -12.20 4.63
C LYS A 115 38.83 -11.57 6.01
N ARG A 116 40.10 -11.33 6.39
CA ARG A 116 40.44 -10.64 7.64
C ARG A 116 40.40 -9.12 7.47
N LEU A 117 39.81 -8.41 8.43
CA LEU A 117 39.62 -6.95 8.43
C LEU A 117 40.86 -6.18 8.92
N ASP A 118 42.06 -6.61 8.53
CA ASP A 118 43.30 -6.13 9.15
C ASP A 118 43.90 -4.89 8.43
N THR A 119 43.50 -4.64 7.18
CA THR A 119 44.03 -3.54 6.36
C THR A 119 42.95 -2.48 6.11
N SER A 120 43.34 -1.21 6.08
CA SER A 120 42.42 -0.08 5.79
C SER A 120 41.64 -0.27 4.48
N GLN A 121 42.24 -0.91 3.48
CA GLN A 121 41.57 -1.26 2.22
C GLN A 121 40.46 -2.30 2.43
N THR A 122 40.69 -3.33 3.24
CA THR A 122 39.67 -4.35 3.53
C THR A 122 38.52 -3.76 4.35
N LEU A 123 38.83 -2.86 5.29
CA LEU A 123 37.81 -2.15 6.06
C LEU A 123 36.92 -1.27 5.17
N GLN A 124 37.51 -0.49 4.25
CA GLN A 124 36.76 0.30 3.28
C GLN A 124 35.87 -0.58 2.39
N SER A 125 36.40 -1.73 1.95
CA SER A 125 35.65 -2.63 1.09
C SER A 125 34.52 -3.34 1.84
N PHE A 126 34.69 -3.61 3.14
CA PHE A 126 33.63 -4.12 4.02
C PHE A 126 32.52 -3.09 4.25
N LEU A 127 32.88 -1.82 4.51
CA LEU A 127 31.92 -0.73 4.61
C LEU A 127 31.13 -0.55 3.30
N GLY A 128 31.80 -0.69 2.15
CA GLY A 128 31.16 -0.70 0.84
C GLY A 128 30.19 -1.87 0.65
N LEU A 129 30.54 -3.07 1.13
CA LEU A 129 29.62 -4.21 1.12
C LEU A 129 28.39 -3.94 1.99
N LEU A 130 28.58 -3.41 3.21
CA LEU A 130 27.49 -3.12 4.14
C LEU A 130 26.55 -2.05 3.57
N PHE A 131 27.10 -1.03 2.93
CA PHE A 131 26.32 -0.02 2.22
C PHE A 131 25.52 -0.65 1.06
N LEU A 132 26.19 -1.41 0.19
CA LEU A 132 25.56 -2.02 -0.98
C LEU A 132 24.46 -3.03 -0.59
N SER A 133 24.72 -3.88 0.40
CA SER A 133 23.75 -4.88 0.86
C SER A 133 22.53 -4.21 1.49
N THR A 134 22.73 -3.21 2.34
CA THR A 134 21.64 -2.44 2.96
C THR A 134 20.83 -1.70 1.90
N MET A 135 21.49 -1.07 0.93
CA MET A 135 20.82 -0.34 -0.14
C MET A 135 19.97 -1.27 -1.01
N PHE A 136 20.55 -2.40 -1.43
CA PHE A 136 19.88 -3.36 -2.29
C PHE A 136 18.70 -4.04 -1.59
N VAL A 137 18.89 -4.49 -0.34
CA VAL A 137 17.82 -5.15 0.42
C VAL A 137 16.70 -4.17 0.77
N GLY A 138 17.02 -2.91 1.10
CA GLY A 138 16.04 -1.84 1.30
C GLY A 138 15.20 -1.57 0.06
N PHE A 139 15.85 -1.40 -1.10
CA PHE A 139 15.17 -1.21 -2.39
C PHE A 139 14.26 -2.40 -2.74
N MET A 140 14.76 -3.64 -2.58
CA MET A 140 13.97 -4.84 -2.81
C MET A 140 12.76 -4.90 -1.89
N ASN A 141 12.92 -4.58 -0.61
CA ASN A 141 11.82 -4.56 0.35
C ASN A 141 10.70 -3.58 -0.06
N ILE A 142 11.05 -2.35 -0.47
CA ILE A 142 10.08 -1.36 -0.97
C ILE A 142 9.32 -1.92 -2.19
N ASN A 143 10.03 -2.51 -3.15
CA ASN A 143 9.40 -3.00 -4.37
C ASN A 143 8.50 -4.22 -4.13
N THR A 144 8.80 -5.04 -3.13
CA THR A 144 7.92 -6.17 -2.80
C THR A 144 6.60 -5.74 -2.17
N THR A 145 6.60 -4.70 -1.33
CA THR A 145 5.40 -4.29 -0.55
C THR A 145 4.38 -3.52 -1.39
N VAL A 146 4.83 -2.79 -2.41
CA VAL A 146 4.01 -1.99 -3.33
C VAL A 146 2.89 -2.79 -4.04
N PRO A 147 3.17 -3.90 -4.76
CA PRO A 147 2.13 -4.65 -5.48
C PRO A 147 1.08 -5.26 -4.55
N MET A 148 1.50 -5.73 -3.37
CA MET A 148 0.60 -6.29 -2.37
C MET A 148 -0.46 -5.25 -1.96
N LEU A 149 -0.04 -4.03 -1.61
CA LEU A 149 -0.98 -2.98 -1.20
C LEU A 149 -1.82 -2.44 -2.37
N ILE A 150 -1.28 -2.41 -3.60
CA ILE A 150 -2.04 -2.04 -4.82
C ILE A 150 -3.21 -3.01 -5.04
N SER A 151 -2.96 -4.31 -4.95
CA SER A 151 -3.97 -5.34 -5.18
C SER A 151 -5.17 -5.24 -4.22
N GLU A 152 -4.95 -4.76 -2.99
CA GLU A 152 -5.97 -4.61 -1.96
C GLU A 152 -6.84 -3.35 -2.11
N ARG A 153 -6.43 -2.36 -2.92
CA ARG A 153 -7.14 -1.06 -3.01
C ARG A 153 -8.59 -1.18 -3.46
N ALA A 154 -8.86 -2.02 -4.44
CA ALA A 154 -10.21 -2.19 -4.97
C ALA A 154 -11.17 -2.73 -3.88
N SER A 155 -10.69 -3.72 -3.11
CA SER A 155 -11.41 -4.25 -1.96
C SER A 155 -11.62 -3.18 -0.89
N PHE A 156 -10.58 -2.42 -0.56
CA PHE A 156 -10.67 -1.32 0.40
C PHE A 156 -11.68 -0.25 -0.02
N TYR A 157 -11.66 0.22 -1.27
CA TYR A 157 -12.59 1.25 -1.74
C TYR A 157 -14.03 0.78 -1.72
N ARG A 158 -14.30 -0.47 -2.09
CA ARG A 158 -15.63 -1.07 -2.00
C ARG A 158 -16.11 -1.15 -0.54
N GLU A 159 -15.28 -1.66 0.36
CA GLU A 159 -15.61 -1.80 1.79
C GLU A 159 -15.77 -0.42 2.46
N ARG A 160 -15.02 0.59 1.99
CA ARG A 160 -15.12 1.97 2.43
C ARG A 160 -16.40 2.66 1.95
N ALA A 161 -16.81 2.43 0.70
CA ALA A 161 -18.06 2.94 0.14
C ALA A 161 -19.28 2.38 0.89
N ALA A 162 -19.20 1.12 1.32
CA ALA A 162 -20.19 0.48 2.18
C ALA A 162 -20.11 0.89 3.67
N ASN A 163 -19.24 1.85 4.04
CA ASN A 163 -19.03 2.33 5.41
C ASN A 163 -18.71 1.22 6.45
N MET A 164 -18.08 0.11 6.03
CA MET A 164 -17.83 -1.03 6.92
C MET A 164 -16.81 -0.73 8.04
N TYR A 165 -15.76 0.05 7.75
CA TYR A 165 -14.72 0.41 8.74
C TYR A 165 -14.03 1.75 8.45
N GLY A 166 -13.28 2.25 9.45
CA GLY A 166 -12.48 3.48 9.40
C GLY A 166 -11.15 3.34 8.62
N ILE A 167 -10.55 4.45 8.20
CA ILE A 167 -9.20 4.41 7.59
C ILE A 167 -8.15 4.04 8.65
N LEU A 168 -8.27 4.58 9.86
CA LEU A 168 -7.32 4.31 10.96
C LEU A 168 -7.25 2.82 11.33
N PRO A 169 -8.37 2.10 11.54
CA PRO A 169 -8.32 0.66 11.76
C PRO A 169 -7.62 -0.09 10.63
N TYR A 170 -7.88 0.29 9.39
CA TYR A 170 -7.26 -0.34 8.22
C TYR A 170 -5.74 -0.18 8.22
N VAL A 171 -5.23 1.05 8.34
CA VAL A 171 -3.79 1.33 8.29
C VAL A 171 -3.04 0.63 9.43
N ILE A 172 -3.55 0.73 10.66
CA ILE A 172 -2.90 0.12 11.82
C ILE A 172 -2.92 -1.40 11.71
N THR A 173 -4.05 -1.98 11.33
CA THR A 173 -4.14 -3.43 11.20
C THR A 173 -3.20 -3.96 10.13
N TYR A 174 -3.16 -3.30 8.97
CA TYR A 174 -2.30 -3.72 7.87
C TYR A 174 -0.83 -3.70 8.28
N ALA A 175 -0.38 -2.61 8.93
CA ALA A 175 0.98 -2.50 9.45
C ALA A 175 1.29 -3.58 10.50
N VAL A 176 0.38 -3.84 11.45
CA VAL A 176 0.58 -4.86 12.49
C VAL A 176 0.65 -6.27 11.90
N ALA A 177 -0.17 -6.57 10.89
CA ALA A 177 -0.19 -7.88 10.24
C ALA A 177 1.12 -8.19 9.50
N GLU A 178 1.87 -7.16 9.09
CA GLU A 178 3.13 -7.32 8.37
C GLU A 178 4.35 -7.56 9.28
N ILE A 179 4.32 -7.06 10.52
CA ILE A 179 5.43 -7.13 11.47
C ILE A 179 5.99 -8.57 11.63
N PRO A 180 5.17 -9.62 11.84
CA PRO A 180 5.69 -10.98 12.04
C PRO A 180 6.47 -11.50 10.83
N TYR A 181 5.99 -11.22 9.62
CA TYR A 181 6.67 -11.63 8.39
C TYR A 181 7.97 -10.88 8.21
N GLN A 182 8.01 -9.60 8.61
CA GLN A 182 9.21 -8.80 8.52
C GLN A 182 10.27 -9.25 9.54
N ILE A 183 9.87 -9.62 10.76
CA ILE A 183 10.75 -10.22 11.78
C ILE A 183 11.40 -11.49 11.24
N VAL A 184 10.62 -12.38 10.63
CA VAL A 184 11.15 -13.64 10.08
C VAL A 184 12.12 -13.37 8.91
N CYS A 185 11.74 -12.50 7.97
CA CYS A 185 12.60 -12.17 6.82
C CYS A 185 13.92 -11.50 7.26
N SER A 186 13.86 -10.57 8.23
CA SER A 186 15.05 -9.88 8.73
C SER A 186 15.95 -10.81 9.52
N LEU A 187 15.40 -11.73 10.33
CA LEU A 187 16.18 -12.75 11.04
C LEU A 187 16.89 -13.67 10.05
N VAL A 188 16.18 -14.19 9.04
CA VAL A 188 16.78 -15.09 8.05
C VAL A 188 17.95 -14.44 7.33
N PHE A 189 17.79 -13.21 6.84
CA PHE A 189 18.87 -12.48 6.19
C PHE A 189 20.04 -12.25 7.15
N MET A 190 19.77 -11.73 8.35
CA MET A 190 20.82 -11.37 9.31
C MET A 190 21.58 -12.58 9.82
N THR A 191 20.91 -13.68 10.12
CA THR A 191 21.58 -14.92 10.55
C THR A 191 22.53 -15.42 9.47
N ILE A 192 22.08 -15.52 8.21
CA ILE A 192 22.94 -16.00 7.12
C ILE A 192 24.11 -15.03 6.88
N TRP A 193 23.82 -13.75 6.72
CA TRP A 193 24.81 -12.73 6.37
C TRP A 193 25.86 -12.57 7.47
N TYR A 194 25.43 -12.49 8.74
CA TYR A 194 26.32 -12.33 9.89
C TYR A 194 27.22 -13.55 10.12
N THR A 195 26.67 -14.76 9.95
CA THR A 195 27.44 -16.00 10.11
C THR A 195 28.48 -16.17 9.01
N ILE A 196 28.14 -15.90 7.74
CA ILE A 196 29.09 -16.06 6.62
C ILE A 196 30.25 -15.06 6.72
N LEU A 197 29.98 -13.83 7.18
CA LEU A 197 31.00 -12.82 7.38
C LEU A 197 31.92 -13.08 8.58
N GLY A 198 31.54 -13.98 9.49
CA GLY A 198 32.35 -14.29 10.67
C GLY A 198 32.54 -13.07 11.59
N LEU A 199 31.50 -12.25 11.74
CA LEU A 199 31.50 -11.09 12.62
C LEU A 199 31.63 -11.50 14.10
N TYR A 200 31.78 -10.51 14.98
CA TYR A 200 32.07 -10.71 16.40
C TYR A 200 31.15 -11.75 17.07
N PRO A 201 31.66 -12.81 17.74
CA PRO A 201 30.86 -13.94 18.20
C PRO A 201 30.13 -13.64 19.53
N SER A 202 29.32 -12.57 19.56
CA SER A 202 28.48 -12.21 20.70
C SER A 202 27.02 -12.12 20.31
N ILE A 203 26.18 -12.86 21.04
CA ILE A 203 24.74 -12.89 20.86
C ILE A 203 24.12 -11.50 21.05
N SER A 204 24.63 -10.72 22.03
CA SER A 204 24.14 -9.36 22.28
C SER A 204 24.40 -8.45 21.07
N VAL A 205 25.60 -8.52 20.48
CA VAL A 205 25.95 -7.74 19.30
C VAL A 205 25.11 -8.16 18.10
N PHE A 206 24.89 -9.46 17.89
CA PHE A 206 24.01 -9.95 16.84
C PHE A 206 22.58 -9.38 16.95
N PHE A 207 21.98 -9.41 18.15
CA PHE A 207 20.62 -8.89 18.35
C PHE A 207 20.53 -7.38 18.14
N TRP A 208 21.56 -6.62 18.52
CA TRP A 208 21.62 -5.18 18.24
C TRP A 208 21.67 -4.90 16.74
N PHE A 209 22.54 -5.59 16.00
CA PHE A 209 22.63 -5.48 14.54
C PHE A 209 21.30 -5.85 13.87
N TRP A 210 20.69 -6.96 14.32
CA TRP A 210 19.40 -7.40 13.80
C TRP A 210 18.29 -6.39 14.09
N TRP A 211 18.26 -5.80 15.29
CA TRP A 211 17.25 -4.82 15.67
C TRP A 211 17.32 -3.55 14.83
N VAL A 212 18.52 -3.00 14.62
CA VAL A 212 18.74 -1.84 13.74
C VAL A 212 18.32 -2.17 12.31
N PHE A 213 18.69 -3.34 11.80
CA PHE A 213 18.30 -3.79 10.46
C PHE A 213 16.78 -4.00 10.34
N PHE A 214 16.12 -4.52 11.37
CA PHE A 214 14.67 -4.67 11.42
C PHE A 214 13.95 -3.31 11.41
N LEU A 215 14.44 -2.32 12.15
CA LEU A 215 13.88 -0.96 12.13
C LEU A 215 14.06 -0.30 10.76
N PHE A 216 15.23 -0.47 10.14
CA PHE A 216 15.50 -0.01 8.79
C PHE A 216 14.52 -0.62 7.76
N LEU A 217 14.34 -1.94 7.80
CA LEU A 217 13.36 -2.63 6.97
C LEU A 217 11.93 -2.14 7.23
N SER A 218 11.59 -1.84 8.49
CA SER A 218 10.26 -1.31 8.84
C SER A 218 10.02 0.04 8.18
N GLY A 219 11.04 0.90 8.16
CA GLY A 219 11.00 2.18 7.45
C GLY A 219 10.84 2.00 5.94
N CYS A 220 11.55 1.04 5.34
CA CYS A 220 11.42 0.70 3.93
C CYS A 220 9.99 0.20 3.58
N THR A 221 9.43 -0.70 4.40
CA THR A 221 8.05 -1.18 4.25
C THR A 221 7.05 -0.03 4.32
N ALA A 222 7.18 0.85 5.32
CA ALA A 222 6.31 2.02 5.47
C ALA A 222 6.39 2.96 4.25
N MET A 223 7.60 3.15 3.71
CA MET A 223 7.81 3.93 2.50
C MET A 223 7.17 3.28 1.27
N GLY A 224 7.26 1.96 1.13
CA GLY A 224 6.56 1.21 0.09
C GLY A 224 5.04 1.35 0.17
N HIS A 225 4.47 1.31 1.38
CA HIS A 225 3.05 1.58 1.58
C HIS A 225 2.65 3.00 1.18
N TRP A 226 3.47 3.98 1.56
CA TRP A 226 3.23 5.38 1.21
C TRP A 226 3.26 5.59 -0.30
N LEU A 227 4.26 5.02 -0.99
CA LEU A 227 4.39 5.05 -2.44
C LEU A 227 3.24 4.35 -3.15
N ALA A 228 2.81 3.20 -2.63
CA ALA A 228 1.60 2.58 -3.11
C ALA A 228 0.45 3.58 -2.96
N VAL A 229 0.04 3.99 -1.76
CA VAL A 229 -1.16 4.85 -1.60
C VAL A 229 -1.15 6.10 -2.48
N LEU A 230 0.00 6.73 -2.71
CA LEU A 230 0.11 7.93 -3.55
C LEU A 230 0.05 7.69 -5.05
N LEU A 231 0.59 6.57 -5.54
CA LEU A 231 0.79 6.36 -6.97
C LEU A 231 -0.26 5.41 -7.56
N PRO A 232 -0.72 5.67 -8.79
CA PRO A 232 -1.85 4.93 -9.38
C PRO A 232 -1.48 3.52 -9.83
N ASN A 233 -0.21 3.27 -10.17
CA ASN A 233 0.22 2.03 -10.79
C ASN A 233 1.55 1.53 -10.22
N GLU A 234 1.76 0.21 -10.29
CA GLU A 234 2.93 -0.48 -9.71
C GLU A 234 4.24 -0.03 -10.34
N GLN A 235 4.27 0.10 -11.67
CA GLN A 235 5.47 0.46 -12.42
C GLN A 235 5.95 1.88 -12.04
N VAL A 236 5.01 2.82 -11.89
CA VAL A 236 5.33 4.19 -11.49
C VAL A 236 5.87 4.21 -10.06
N ALA A 237 5.28 3.41 -9.17
CA ALA A 237 5.75 3.27 -7.79
C ALA A 237 7.14 2.64 -7.69
N SER A 238 7.45 1.65 -8.52
CA SER A 238 8.78 1.03 -8.59
C SER A 238 9.85 2.03 -9.05
N VAL A 239 9.56 2.83 -10.09
CA VAL A 239 10.47 3.89 -10.56
C VAL A 239 10.69 4.95 -9.47
N ALA A 240 9.61 5.41 -8.81
CA ALA A 240 9.71 6.36 -7.71
C ALA A 240 10.50 5.80 -6.51
N ALA A 241 10.30 4.52 -6.17
CA ALA A 241 11.07 3.83 -5.15
C ALA A 241 12.58 3.82 -5.47
N GLY A 242 12.94 3.59 -6.74
CA GLY A 242 14.33 3.63 -7.20
C GLY A 242 14.96 5.02 -7.06
N LEU A 243 14.23 6.05 -7.46
CA LEU A 243 14.68 7.44 -7.30
C LEU A 243 14.90 7.80 -5.82
N ILE A 244 13.93 7.48 -4.96
CA ILE A 244 14.01 7.78 -3.53
C ILE A 244 15.14 6.98 -2.87
N ALA A 245 15.27 5.70 -3.17
CA ALA A 245 16.36 4.87 -2.66
C ALA A 245 17.73 5.41 -3.09
N THR A 246 17.87 5.86 -4.34
CA THR A 246 19.11 6.45 -4.86
C THR A 246 19.46 7.76 -4.13
N VAL A 247 18.48 8.66 -4.00
CA VAL A 247 18.67 9.93 -3.28
C VAL A 247 19.07 9.66 -1.84
N PHE A 248 18.34 8.82 -1.11
CA PHE A 248 18.67 8.49 0.27
C PHE A 248 19.99 7.73 0.42
N GLY A 249 20.38 6.94 -0.57
CA GLY A 249 21.68 6.26 -0.64
C GLY A 249 22.85 7.24 -0.74
N ILE A 250 22.73 8.31 -1.55
CA ILE A 250 23.76 9.36 -1.66
C ILE A 250 23.99 10.03 -0.30
N PHE A 251 22.91 10.33 0.43
CA PHE A 251 22.96 10.98 1.75
C PHE A 251 23.12 10.02 2.93
N ALA A 252 23.39 8.73 2.69
CA ALA A 252 23.56 7.73 3.75
C ALA A 252 24.86 7.88 4.54
N GLY A 253 25.81 8.72 4.08
CA GLY A 253 27.09 8.96 4.77
C GLY A 253 28.27 8.12 4.25
N PHE A 254 28.04 7.21 3.30
CA PHE A 254 29.10 6.41 2.66
C PHE A 254 29.67 7.08 1.39
N VAL A 255 28.80 7.49 0.46
CA VAL A 255 29.21 8.14 -0.81
C VAL A 255 29.75 9.55 -0.56
N ILE A 256 29.03 10.33 0.25
CA ILE A 256 29.43 11.65 0.73
C ILE A 256 29.42 11.56 2.25
N ALA A 257 30.52 11.93 2.91
CA ALA A 257 30.56 11.95 4.36
C ALA A 257 29.56 13.00 4.87
N ALA A 258 28.79 12.66 5.90
CA ALA A 258 27.73 13.51 6.43
C ALA A 258 28.21 14.93 6.83
N LYS A 259 29.47 15.05 7.27
CA LYS A 259 30.12 16.33 7.61
C LYS A 259 30.41 17.23 6.40
N ASP A 260 30.54 16.63 5.23
CA ASP A 260 30.89 17.30 3.97
C ASP A 260 29.62 17.67 3.17
N VAL A 261 28.42 17.49 3.74
CA VAL A 261 27.17 18.00 3.16
C VAL A 261 26.90 19.39 3.72
N HIS A 262 26.80 20.40 2.85
CA HIS A 262 26.61 21.81 3.26
C HIS A 262 25.35 22.45 2.65
N GLY A 263 24.87 23.49 3.34
CA GLY A 263 23.78 24.34 2.87
C GLY A 263 22.41 23.66 2.98
N PHE A 264 21.63 23.76 1.90
CA PHE A 264 20.25 23.25 1.84
C PHE A 264 20.17 21.73 2.02
N TRP A 265 21.15 20.95 1.54
CA TRP A 265 21.06 19.48 1.49
C TRP A 265 21.21 18.77 2.85
N THR A 266 21.54 19.51 3.90
CA THR A 266 21.75 18.97 5.26
C THR A 266 20.52 18.24 5.81
N PHE A 267 19.30 18.67 5.46
CA PHE A 267 18.07 17.97 5.92
C PHE A 267 17.96 16.55 5.36
N MET A 268 18.50 16.27 4.16
CA MET A 268 18.41 14.95 3.55
C MET A 268 19.24 13.91 4.30
N VAL A 269 20.32 14.33 4.96
CA VAL A 269 21.12 13.46 5.83
C VAL A 269 20.31 12.99 7.04
N TYR A 270 19.46 13.87 7.59
CA TYR A 270 18.58 13.53 8.73
C TYR A 270 17.30 12.80 8.29
N LEU A 271 16.84 12.98 7.05
CA LEU A 271 15.64 12.32 6.55
C LEU A 271 15.91 10.88 6.09
N SER A 272 17.13 10.59 5.62
CA SER A 272 17.48 9.30 5.03
C SER A 272 17.47 8.16 6.07
N PRO A 273 16.59 7.15 5.94
CA PRO A 273 16.62 5.98 6.81
C PRO A 273 17.92 5.16 6.65
N TYR A 274 18.57 5.25 5.49
CA TYR A 274 19.83 4.56 5.20
C TYR A 274 20.99 5.12 6.03
N ARG A 275 20.97 6.40 6.40
CA ARG A 275 21.99 7.01 7.27
C ARG A 275 22.00 6.36 8.65
N TYR A 276 20.82 6.11 9.21
CA TYR A 276 20.66 5.52 10.54
C TYR A 276 20.98 4.02 10.56
N ALA A 277 20.74 3.33 9.46
CA ALA A 277 21.11 1.91 9.32
C ALA A 277 22.63 1.71 9.21
N PHE A 278 23.34 2.70 8.65
CA PHE A 278 24.78 2.64 8.40
C PHE A 278 25.63 3.24 9.55
N SER A 279 25.03 4.03 10.44
CA SER A 279 25.74 4.71 11.54
C SER A 279 25.99 3.84 12.75
#